data_AF-W4MFG0-F1
#
_entry.id   AF-W4MFG0-F1
#
_cell.length_a   1.000
_cell.length_b   1.000
_cell.length_c   1.000
_cell.angle_alpha   90.00
_cell.angle_beta   90.00
_cell.angle_gamma   90.00
#
_symmetry.space_group_name_H-M   'P 1'
#
loop_
_entity.id
_entity.type
_entity.pdbx_description
1 polymer ?
#
loop_
_entity_poly.entity_id
_entity_poly.type
_entity_poly.pdbx_seq_one_letter_code
_entity_poly.pdbx_strand_id
1 'polypeptide(L)' 'KLEIYWRLGVTEVWLFQDDSFALYGLRDEAYEQISASELLPDLDLALLVDYATRSDPLEVLIEYRQRVRGTPLT' A
#
# COMPACT_ATOMS: atom_id res chain seq x y z
N LYS A 1 -17.14 -0.93 9.12
CA LYS A 1 -15.93 -1.76 8.93
C LYS A 1 -14.99 -1.64 10.13
N LEU A 2 -14.61 -0.43 10.54
CA LEU A 2 -13.71 -0.19 11.68
C LEU A 2 -14.16 -0.85 13.00
N GLU A 3 -15.45 -0.83 13.34
CA GLU A 3 -15.94 -1.49 14.57
C GLU A 3 -15.64 -3.00 14.65
N ILE A 4 -15.61 -3.70 13.52
CA ILE A 4 -15.24 -5.13 13.48
C ILE A 4 -13.76 -5.30 13.79
N TYR A 5 -12.90 -4.46 13.20
CA TYR A 5 -11.46 -4.48 13.44
C TYR A 5 -11.10 -4.10 14.88
N TRP A 6 -11.87 -3.19 15.49
CA TRP A 6 -11.73 -2.82 16.89
C TRP A 6 -11.98 -4.01 17.82
N ARG A 7 -13.08 -4.73 17.60
CA ARG A 7 -13.41 -5.94 18.38
C ARG A 7 -12.37 -7.07 18.21
N LEU A 8 -11.60 -7.04 17.13
CA LEU A 8 -10.50 -7.96 16.87
C LEU A 8 -9.15 -7.46 17.42
N GLY A 9 -9.09 -6.26 18.00
CA GLY A 9 -7.88 -5.68 18.57
C GLY A 9 -6.82 -5.30 17.52
N VAL A 10 -7.23 -4.95 16.29
CA VAL A 10 -6.30 -4.57 15.24
C VAL A 10 -5.74 -3.18 15.52
N THR A 11 -4.44 -3.08 15.82
CA THR A 11 -3.78 -1.85 16.26
C THR A 11 -3.73 -0.76 15.19
N GLU A 12 -3.68 -1.12 13.90
CA GLU A 12 -3.60 -0.17 12.79
C GLU A 12 -4.39 -0.71 11.60
N VAL A 13 -5.28 0.10 11.02
CA VAL A 13 -6.11 -0.26 9.87
C VAL A 13 -5.85 0.68 8.71
N TRP A 14 -5.51 0.12 7.55
CA TRP A 14 -5.27 0.89 6.33
C TRP A 14 -6.40 0.64 5.34
N LEU A 15 -7.09 1.71 4.96
CA LEU A 15 -8.13 1.66 3.95
C LEU A 15 -7.61 2.30 2.68
N PHE A 16 -7.49 1.51 1.62
CA PHE A 16 -7.12 2.00 0.30
C PHE A 16 -8.37 2.33 -0.51
N GLN A 17 -8.57 3.62 -0.80
CA GLN A 17 -9.74 4.16 -1.52
C GLN A 17 -9.32 5.41 -2.31
N ASP A 18 -9.87 5.59 -3.52
CA ASP A 18 -9.64 6.75 -4.38
C ASP A 18 -8.13 7.09 -4.55
N ASP A 19 -7.33 6.06 -4.85
CA ASP A 19 -5.88 6.19 -5.06
C ASP A 19 -5.14 6.79 -3.84
N SER A 20 -5.62 6.53 -2.62
CA SER A 20 -5.02 7.00 -1.39
C SER A 20 -5.19 6.01 -0.23
N PHE A 21 -4.31 6.09 0.76
CA PHE A 21 -4.48 5.38 2.02
C PHE A 21 -5.05 6.31 3.09
N ALA A 22 -6.15 5.89 3.71
CA ALA A 22 -6.59 6.41 5.00
C ALA A 22 -6.14 5.45 6.10
N LEU A 23 -5.26 5.93 6.98
CA LEU A 23 -4.72 5.14 8.08
C LEU A 23 -5.48 5.48 9.36
N TYR A 24 -5.75 4.45 10.15
CA TYR A 24 -6.41 4.55 11.44
C TYR A 24 -5.60 3.80 12.49
N GLY A 25 -5.12 4.52 13.51
CA GLY A 25 -4.47 3.93 14.68
C GLY A 25 -5.49 3.67 15.78
N LEU A 26 -5.43 2.49 16.39
CA LEU A 26 -6.25 2.18 17.55
C LEU A 26 -5.66 2.88 18.78
N ARG A 27 -6.46 3.72 19.41
CA ARG A 27 -6.24 4.23 20.78
C ARG A 27 -7.09 3.41 21.75
N ASP A 28 -7.09 3.77 23.03
CA ASP A 28 -7.77 3.03 24.10
C ASP A 28 -9.11 2.37 23.67
N GLU A 29 -10.05 3.17 23.16
CA GLU A 29 -11.39 2.68 22.83
C GLU A 29 -11.86 3.02 21.40
N ALA A 30 -11.04 3.72 20.61
CA ALA A 30 -11.45 4.21 19.30
C ALA A 30 -10.30 4.32 18.30
N TYR A 31 -10.66 4.26 17.02
CA TYR A 31 -9.75 4.56 15.92
C TYR A 31 -9.64 6.06 15.69
N GLU A 32 -8.42 6.55 15.59
CA GLU A 32 -8.10 7.92 15.17
C GLU A 32 -7.40 7.91 13.82
N GLN A 33 -7.68 8.89 12.99
CA GLN A 33 -6.98 9.03 11.71
C GLN A 33 -5.54 9.48 11.96
N ILE A 34 -4.58 8.78 11.37
CA ILE A 34 -3.15 9.08 11.47
C ILE A 34 -2.58 9.44 10.11
N SER A 35 -1.56 10.29 10.08
CA SER A 35 -0.93 10.77 8.84
C SER A 35 0.21 9.87 8.34
N ALA A 36 0.72 8.98 9.19
CA ALA A 36 1.78 8.05 8.90
C ALA A 36 1.58 6.76 9.71
N SER A 37 2.17 5.65 9.26
CA SER A 37 2.11 4.39 10.00
C SER A 37 2.94 4.47 11.29
N GLU A 38 2.39 3.98 12.39
CA GLU A 38 3.12 3.84 13.65
C GLU A 38 3.92 2.53 13.68
N LEU A 39 3.41 1.50 12.98
CA LEU A 39 4.09 0.20 12.83
C LEU A 39 5.25 0.25 11.82
N LEU A 40 5.16 1.13 10.81
CA LEU A 40 6.15 1.28 9.74
C LEU A 40 6.48 2.77 9.52
N PRO A 41 7.17 3.42 10.47
CA PRO A 41 7.40 4.87 10.44
C PRO A 41 8.24 5.35 9.24
N ASP A 42 9.09 4.48 8.70
CA ASP A 42 9.96 4.79 7.55
C ASP A 42 9.30 4.49 6.19
N LEU A 43 8.03 4.06 6.18
CA LEU A 43 7.35 3.72 4.94
C LEU A 43 6.84 4.98 4.23
N ASP A 44 7.30 5.17 2.99
CA ASP A 44 6.75 6.17 2.10
C ASP A 44 5.41 5.70 1.52
N LEU A 45 4.32 6.17 2.12
CA LEU A 45 2.95 5.85 1.72
C LEU A 45 2.64 6.37 0.30
N ALA A 46 3.24 7.48 -0.14
CA ALA A 46 3.00 8.00 -1.48
C ALA A 46 3.63 7.07 -2.53
N LEU A 47 4.82 6.55 -2.25
CA LEU A 47 5.45 5.53 -3.08
C LEU A 47 4.61 4.24 -3.11
N LEU A 48 4.07 3.82 -1.96
CA LEU A 48 3.21 2.63 -1.90
C LEU A 48 1.93 2.81 -2.73
N VAL A 49 1.30 3.99 -2.68
CA VAL A 49 0.15 4.33 -3.53
C VAL A 49 0.54 4.24 -5.00
N ASP A 50 1.66 4.82 -5.43
CA ASP A 50 2.12 4.73 -6.82
C ASP A 50 2.21 3.27 -7.29
N TYR A 51 2.77 2.37 -6.49
CA TYR A 51 2.81 0.95 -6.82
C TYR A 51 1.46 0.22 -6.76
N ALA A 52 0.60 0.57 -5.81
CA ALA A 52 -0.72 -0.05 -5.64
C ALA A 52 -1.73 0.36 -6.73
N THR A 53 -1.56 1.57 -7.29
CA THR A 53 -2.41 2.16 -8.34
C THR A 53 -1.91 1.85 -9.75
N ARG A 54 -0.63 1.51 -9.91
CA ARG A 54 -0.07 1.04 -11.18
C ARG A 54 -0.84 -0.19 -11.66
N SER A 55 -1.54 0.03 -12.77
CA SER A 55 -2.59 -0.89 -13.24
C SER A 55 -2.08 -2.12 -13.97
N ASP A 56 -0.79 -2.25 -14.25
CA ASP A 56 -0.38 -3.16 -15.32
C ASP A 56 0.78 -4.10 -14.93
N PRO A 57 0.46 -5.23 -14.25
CA PRO A 57 1.38 -6.35 -14.05
C PRO A 57 1.99 -6.85 -15.37
N LEU A 58 1.33 -6.62 -16.50
CA LEU A 58 1.78 -7.03 -17.82
C LEU A 58 2.83 -6.05 -18.37
N GLU A 59 2.72 -4.73 -18.17
CA GLU A 59 3.80 -3.77 -18.52
C GLU A 59 5.09 -4.05 -17.76
N VAL A 60 5.02 -4.32 -16.45
CA VAL A 60 6.19 -4.70 -15.63
C VAL A 60 6.81 -6.01 -16.14
N LEU A 61 5.98 -6.98 -16.51
CA LEU A 61 6.45 -8.26 -17.08
C LEU A 61 7.08 -8.08 -18.47
N ILE A 62 6.57 -7.17 -19.29
CA ILE A 62 7.10 -6.84 -20.62
C ILE A 62 8.46 -6.16 -20.49
N GLU A 63 8.58 -5.14 -19.64
CA GLU A 63 9.82 -4.40 -19.40
C GLU A 63 10.92 -5.34 -18.87
N TYR A 64 10.58 -6.20 -17.92
CA TYR A 64 11.50 -7.22 -17.40
C TYR A 64 11.97 -8.20 -18.50
N ARG A 65 11.05 -8.72 -19.33
CA ARG A 65 11.42 -9.63 -20.45
C ARG A 65 12.31 -8.97 -21.49
N GLN A 66 12.10 -7.69 -21.79
CA GLN A 66 12.94 -6.95 -22.73
C GLN A 66 14.35 -6.75 -22.17
N ARG A 67 14.47 -6.48 -20.86
CA ARG A 67 15.75 -6.25 -20.19
C ARG A 67 16.61 -7.51 -20.07
N VAL A 68 16.00 -8.65 -19.75
CA VAL A 68 16.70 -9.94 -19.59
C VAL A 68 17.17 -10.52 -20.94
N ARG A 69 16.54 -10.13 -22.05
CA ARG A 69 16.84 -10.63 -23.40
C ARG A 69 18.01 -9.97 -24.12
N GLY A 70 18.83 -9.15 -23.47
CA GLY A 70 19.91 -8.41 -24.15
C GLY A 70 20.97 -9.29 -24.85
N THR A 71 20.73 -9.71 -26.09
CA THR A 71 21.68 -10.16 -27.16
C THR A 71 20.89 -10.17 -28.50
N PRO A 72 21.44 -9.66 -29.63
CA PRO A 72 20.68 -8.89 -30.63
C PRO A 72 19.88 -9.74 -31.63
N LEU A 73 18.79 -9.16 -32.15
CA LEU A 73 18.24 -9.58 -33.45
C LEU A 73 18.95 -8.72 -34.53
N THR A 74 20.09 -9.20 -34.99
CA THR A 74 20.62 -8.87 -36.32
C THR A 74 20.04 -9.88 -37.31
#